data_AF-A0A2E6N7S9-F1
#
_entry.id   AF-A0A2E6N7S9-F1
#
_cell.length_a   1.000
_cell.length_b   1.000
_cell.length_c   1.000
_cell.angle_alpha   90.00
_cell.angle_beta   90.00
_cell.angle_gamma   90.00
#
_symmetry.space_group_name_H-M   'P 1'
#
loop_
_entity.id
_entity.type
_entity.pdbx_description
1 polymer ?
#
loop_
_entity_poly.entity_id
_entity_poly.type
_entity_poly.pdbx_seq_one_letter_code
_entity_poly.pdbx_strand_id
1 'polypeptide(L)'
;MEQAIPLFWVYYPHARDILKKGKIFNDRNTSASKSFDDIINSRRFNAVIYKEENVYENRYIRDYIPNNAFMRLLESERIREKIRNFEHDMWSW
;
A
#
# COMPACT_ATOMS: atom_id res chain seq x y z
N MET A 1 12.17 15.53 -12.57
CA MET A 1 10.99 15.07 -11.82
C MET A 1 11.19 15.46 -10.38
N GLU A 2 10.37 16.37 -9.84
CA GLU A 2 10.36 16.65 -8.40
C GLU A 2 9.99 15.37 -7.65
N GLN A 3 10.80 14.99 -6.66
CA GLN A 3 10.42 13.91 -5.74
C GLN A 3 9.31 14.45 -4.84
N ALA A 4 8.10 13.92 -5.00
CA ALA A 4 7.00 14.21 -4.08
C ALA A 4 7.38 13.70 -2.68
N ILE A 5 7.52 14.61 -1.72
CA ILE A 5 7.78 14.27 -0.31
C ILE A 5 6.43 13.94 0.34
N PRO A 6 6.23 12.74 0.90
CA PRO A 6 5.00 12.41 1.60
C PRO A 6 4.86 13.28 2.86
N LEU A 7 3.74 13.99 2.98
CA LEU A 7 3.49 14.91 4.10
C LEU A 7 3.04 14.18 5.37
N PHE A 8 2.15 13.20 5.25
CA PHE A 8 1.59 12.45 6.38
C PHE A 8 1.03 11.09 5.94
N TRP A 9 0.78 10.23 6.93
CA TRP A 9 0.13 8.93 6.76
C TRP A 9 -1.27 8.97 7.36
N VAL A 10 -2.22 8.32 6.69
CA VAL A 10 -3.61 8.22 7.15
C VAL A 10 -3.92 6.77 7.49
N TYR A 11 -4.44 6.55 8.69
CA TYR A 11 -4.94 5.23 9.06
C TYR A 11 -6.30 4.98 8.39
N TYR A 12 -6.31 4.09 7.39
CA TYR A 12 -7.46 3.86 6.51
C TYR A 12 -8.77 3.52 7.25
N PRO A 13 -8.79 2.63 8.27
CA PRO A 13 -10.04 2.31 8.97
C PRO A 13 -10.74 3.51 9.60
N HIS A 14 -9.99 4.48 10.13
CA HIS A 14 -10.57 5.70 10.71
C HIS A 14 -11.00 6.71 9.64
N ALA A 15 -10.33 6.73 8.49
CA ALA A 15 -10.69 7.63 7.40
C ALA A 15 -11.92 7.14 6.60
N ARG A 16 -12.35 5.89 6.78
CA ARG A 16 -13.37 5.24 5.97
C ARG A 16 -14.70 6.02 5.93
N ASP A 17 -15.16 6.50 7.08
CA ASP A 17 -16.42 7.26 7.17
C ASP A 17 -16.38 8.56 6.36
N ILE A 18 -15.21 9.20 6.31
CA ILE A 18 -14.98 10.43 5.53
C ILE A 18 -14.90 10.07 4.04
N LEU A 19 -14.15 9.03 3.70
CA LEU A 19 -13.96 8.56 2.31
C LEU A 19 -15.25 8.02 1.70
N LYS A 20 -16.18 7.48 2.51
CA LYS A 20 -17.50 7.05 2.06
C LYS A 20 -18.40 8.23 1.69
N LYS A 21 -18.31 9.33 2.44
CA LYS A 21 -19.06 10.56 2.18
C LYS A 21 -18.50 11.32 0.97
N GLY A 22 -17.18 11.29 0.79
CA GLY A 22 -16.51 11.89 -0.37
C GLY A 22 -16.93 11.20 -1.67
N LYS A 23 -17.59 11.93 -2.56
CA LYS A 23 -17.99 11.45 -3.88
C LYS A 23 -16.92 11.80 -4.91
N ILE A 24 -16.73 10.87 -5.85
CA ILE A 24 -15.76 11.03 -6.93
C ILE A 24 -16.47 11.66 -8.12
N PHE A 25 -15.79 12.63 -8.72
CA PHE A 25 -16.26 13.22 -9.97
C PHE A 25 -16.08 12.23 -11.11
N ASN A 26 -17.17 11.94 -11.83
CA ASN A 26 -17.17 11.08 -13.01
C ASN A 26 -17.71 11.88 -14.19
N ASP A 27 -16.81 12.27 -15.10
CA ASP A 27 -17.11 13.04 -16.31
C ASP A 27 -17.93 12.27 -17.34
N ARG A 28 -17.90 10.92 -17.29
CA ARG A 28 -18.57 10.03 -18.25
C ARG A 28 -19.94 9.56 -17.81
N ASN A 29 -20.25 9.60 -16.52
CA ASN A 29 -21.56 9.17 -16.00
C ASN A 29 -21.88 9.87 -14.67
N THR A 30 -22.62 10.97 -14.76
CA THR A 30 -23.07 11.78 -13.62
C THR A 30 -24.14 11.07 -12.78
N SER A 31 -24.82 10.06 -13.33
CA SER A 31 -25.91 9.36 -12.65
C SER A 31 -25.42 8.32 -11.64
N ALA A 32 -24.19 7.81 -11.81
CA ALA A 32 -23.61 6.81 -10.91
C ALA A 32 -22.57 7.45 -9.98
N SER A 33 -23.00 7.78 -8.75
CA SER A 33 -22.13 8.39 -7.74
C SER A 33 -21.35 7.33 -6.95
N LYS A 34 -20.05 7.15 -7.25
CA LYS A 34 -19.13 6.32 -6.47
C LYS A 34 -18.42 7.14 -5.40
N SER A 35 -18.18 6.56 -4.24
CA SER A 35 -17.37 7.16 -3.18
C SER A 35 -15.90 6.76 -3.28
N PHE A 36 -15.01 7.50 -2.60
CA PHE A 36 -13.59 7.13 -2.51
C PHE A 36 -13.39 5.75 -1.87
N ASP A 37 -14.19 5.42 -0.85
CA ASP A 37 -14.20 4.07 -0.24
C ASP A 37 -14.52 2.98 -1.27
N ASP A 38 -15.47 3.21 -2.19
CA ASP A 38 -15.83 2.23 -3.21
C ASP A 38 -14.68 2.00 -4.21
N ILE A 39 -13.91 3.04 -4.55
CA ILE A 39 -12.74 2.90 -5.44
C ILE A 39 -11.61 2.11 -4.78
N ILE A 40 -11.33 2.38 -3.51
CA ILE A 40 -10.27 1.69 -2.77
C ILE A 40 -10.64 0.22 -2.59
N ASN A 41 -11.87 -0.08 -2.15
CA ASN A 41 -12.33 -1.46 -1.98
C ASN A 41 -12.43 -2.22 -3.30
N SER A 42 -12.68 -1.54 -4.43
CA SER A 42 -12.68 -2.16 -5.77
C SER A 42 -11.31 -2.20 -6.44
N ARG A 43 -10.22 -1.89 -5.72
CA ARG A 43 -8.83 -1.86 -6.21
C ARG A 43 -8.61 -0.99 -7.45
N ARG A 44 -9.42 0.05 -7.65
CA ARG A 44 -9.29 0.97 -8.80
C ARG A 44 -8.26 2.08 -8.54
N PHE A 45 -7.07 1.70 -8.10
CA PHE A 45 -5.97 2.61 -7.79
C PHE A 45 -4.61 1.92 -7.94
N ASN A 46 -3.59 2.70 -8.27
CA ASN A 46 -2.20 2.26 -8.22
C ASN A 46 -1.60 2.63 -6.86
N ALA A 47 -0.84 1.72 -6.26
CA ALA A 47 -0.13 1.98 -5.01
C ALA A 47 1.24 1.30 -5.01
N VAL A 48 2.14 1.84 -4.21
CA VAL A 48 3.46 1.29 -3.94
C VAL A 48 3.57 1.10 -2.44
N ILE A 49 4.01 -0.09 -2.02
CA ILE A 49 4.25 -0.36 -0.60
C ILE A 49 5.56 0.30 -0.20
N TYR A 50 5.49 1.16 0.82
CA TYR A 50 6.65 1.92 1.29
C TYR A 50 7.42 1.17 2.38
N LYS A 51 6.70 0.53 3.31
CA LYS A 51 7.25 -0.23 4.45
C LYS A 51 6.29 -1.37 4.81
N GLU A 52 6.85 -2.46 5.30
CA GLU A 52 6.13 -3.55 5.96
C GLU A 52 6.49 -3.52 7.45
N GLU A 53 5.54 -3.89 8.31
CA GLU A 53 5.84 -4.20 9.71
C GLU A 53 6.80 -5.39 9.81
N ASN A 54 7.73 -5.34 10.76
CA ASN A 54 8.62 -6.46 11.01
C ASN A 54 8.77 -6.77 12.50
N VAL A 55 9.13 -8.02 12.78
CA VAL A 55 9.38 -8.52 14.15
C VAL A 55 10.65 -7.96 14.78
N TYR A 56 11.49 -7.26 14.00
CA TYR A 56 12.77 -6.71 14.42
C TYR A 56 12.64 -5.25 14.85
N GLU A 57 11.52 -4.88 15.49
CA GLU A 57 11.26 -3.53 16.00
C GLU A 57 11.27 -2.47 14.89
N ASN A 58 10.74 -2.79 13.71
CA ASN A 58 10.73 -1.92 12.53
C ASN A 58 12.12 -1.51 12.02
N ARG A 59 13.18 -2.27 12.36
CA ARG A 59 14.54 -2.05 11.85
C ARG A 59 14.64 -2.27 10.34
N TYR A 60 15.56 -1.56 9.69
CA TYR A 60 15.85 -1.82 8.28
C TYR A 60 16.58 -3.15 8.13
N ILE A 61 16.48 -3.78 6.94
CA ILE A 61 17.18 -5.04 6.60
C ILE A 61 18.67 -4.97 6.91
N ARG A 62 19.29 -3.82 6.64
CA ARG A 62 20.70 -3.57 6.91
C ARG A 62 21.08 -3.56 8.39
N ASP A 63 20.13 -3.27 9.27
CA ASP A 63 20.37 -3.10 10.70
C ASP A 63 20.26 -4.43 11.46
N TYR A 64 19.49 -5.40 10.96
CA TYR A 64 19.39 -6.75 11.56
C TYR A 64 20.17 -7.84 10.80
N ILE A 65 20.65 -7.58 9.57
CA ILE A 65 21.62 -8.41 8.85
C ILE A 65 22.92 -7.61 8.62
N PRO A 66 23.83 -7.61 9.61
CA PRO A 66 25.11 -6.91 9.48
C PRO A 66 26.04 -7.63 8.50
N ASN A 67 26.82 -6.85 7.74
CA ASN A 67 28.00 -7.31 6.99
C ASN A 67 27.79 -8.43 5.94
N ASN A 68 26.58 -8.62 5.41
CA ASN A 68 26.34 -9.58 4.31
C ASN A 68 25.38 -9.02 3.26
N ALA A 69 25.92 -8.53 2.14
CA ALA A 69 25.11 -7.96 1.06
C ALA A 69 24.20 -8.99 0.37
N PHE A 70 24.68 -10.23 0.23
CA PHE A 70 23.92 -11.31 -0.39
C PHE A 70 22.69 -11.70 0.44
N MET A 71 22.86 -11.85 1.75
CA MET A 71 21.74 -12.15 2.65
C MET A 71 20.71 -11.02 2.71
N ARG A 72 21.15 -9.76 2.63
CA ARG A 72 20.22 -8.61 2.54
C ARG A 72 19.40 -8.63 1.26
N LEU A 73 19.99 -9.03 0.14
CA LEU A 73 19.29 -9.16 -1.14
C LEU A 73 18.23 -10.27 -1.05
N LEU A 74 18.62 -11.45 -0.57
CA LEU A 74 17.72 -12.60 -0.44
C LEU A 74 16.53 -12.28 0.48
N GLU A 75 16.78 -11.58 1.59
CA GLU A 75 15.71 -11.15 2.50
C GLU A 75 14.78 -10.12 1.85
N SER A 76 15.32 -9.18 1.07
CA SER A 76 14.51 -8.24 0.30
C SER A 76 13.63 -8.93 -0.74
N GLU A 77 14.14 -9.97 -1.40
CA GLU A 77 13.36 -10.76 -2.37
C GLU A 77 12.27 -11.56 -1.66
N ARG A 78 12.58 -12.16 -0.51
CA ARG A 78 11.60 -12.88 0.31
C ARG A 78 10.43 -11.99 0.73
N ILE A 79 10.71 -10.77 1.19
CA ILE A 79 9.69 -9.79 1.57
C ILE A 79 8.85 -9.37 0.35
N ARG A 80 9.50 -9.12 -0.79
CA ARG A 80 8.81 -8.76 -2.05
C ARG A 80 7.86 -9.87 -2.49
N GLU A 81 8.30 -11.12 -2.42
CA GLU A 81 7.49 -12.27 -2.82
C GLU A 81 6.33 -12.51 -1.86
N LYS A 82 6.54 -12.37 -0.55
CA LYS A 82 5.47 -12.40 0.46
C LYS A 82 4.38 -11.37 0.15
N ILE A 83 4.77 -10.13 -0.13
CA ILE A 83 3.85 -9.05 -0.52
C ILE A 83 3.09 -9.41 -1.80
N ARG A 84 3.80 -9.90 -2.83
CA ARG A 84 3.21 -10.27 -4.12
C ARG A 84 2.15 -11.36 -3.94
N ASN A 85 2.45 -12.38 -3.13
CA ASN A 85 1.53 -13.47 -2.83
C ASN A 85 0.32 -12.96 -2.02
N PHE A 86 0.54 -12.10 -1.03
CA PHE A 86 -0.56 -11.49 -0.28
C PHE A 86 -1.49 -10.67 -1.20
N GLU A 87 -0.93 -9.87 -2.10
CA GLU A 87 -1.75 -9.17 -3.11
C GLU A 87 -2.49 -10.18 -3.99
N HIS A 88 -1.82 -11.23 -4.48
CA HIS A 88 -2.48 -12.24 -5.30
C HIS A 88 -3.63 -12.93 -4.55
N ASP A 89 -3.42 -13.39 -3.32
CA ASP A 89 -4.42 -14.09 -2.50
C ASP A 89 -5.63 -13.22 -2.16
N MET A 90 -5.44 -11.92 -1.94
CA MET A 90 -6.56 -11.00 -1.70
C MET A 90 -7.47 -10.80 -2.91
N TRP A 91 -6.94 -10.99 -4.12
CA TRP A 91 -7.62 -10.67 -5.38
C TRP A 91 -7.94 -11.89 -6.26
N SER A 92 -7.43 -13.08 -5.92
CA SER A 92 -7.76 -14.33 -6.59
C SER A 92 -9.05 -14.91 -6.04
N TRP A 93 -10.16 -14.63 -6.75
CA TRP A 93 -11.47 -15.28 -6.63
C TRP A 93 -11.95 -15.72 -8.01
#